data_AF-A0A7V9DY71-F1
#
_entry.id   AF-A0A7V9DY71-F1
#
_cell.length_a   1.000
_cell.length_b   1.000
_cell.length_c   1.000
_cell.angle_alpha   90.00
_cell.angle_beta   90.00
_cell.angle_gamma   90.00
#
_symmetry.space_group_name_H-M   'P 1'
#
loop_
_entity.id
_entity.type
_entity.pdbx_description
1 polymer ?
#
loop_
_entity_poly.entity_id
_entity_poly.type
_entity_poly.pdbx_seq_one_letter_code
_entity_poly.pdbx_strand_id
1 'polypeptide(L)' 'MARERTVVFVAGEASGDLLAAPVIAEVLQRAPDVHCAGVGGDRMIAAGFDAWHHVRELSVRGYVEVLR' A
#
# COMPACT_ATOMS: atom_id res chain seq x y z
N MET A 1 28.39 -0.62 0.19
CA MET A 1 27.08 -1.02 0.75
C MET A 1 26.00 -0.48 -0.17
N ALA A 2 25.16 -1.34 -0.72
CA ALA A 2 24.00 -0.88 -1.50
C ALA A 2 23.05 -0.17 -0.54
N ARG A 3 22.59 1.03 -0.89
CA ARG A 3 21.61 1.78 -0.10
C ARG A 3 20.26 1.08 -0.26
N GLU A 4 19.70 0.61 0.84
CA GLU A 4 18.33 0.08 0.89
C GLU A 4 17.36 1.16 0.41
N ARG A 5 16.44 0.79 -0.49
CA ARG A 5 15.53 1.73 -1.15
C ARG A 5 14.12 1.40 -0.72
N THR A 6 13.47 2.34 -0.04
CA THR A 6 12.07 2.19 0.34
C THR A 6 11.18 2.96 -0.62
N VAL A 7 10.16 2.29 -1.15
CA VAL A 7 9.07 2.92 -1.92
C VAL A 7 7.81 2.89 -1.05
N VAL A 8 7.22 4.06 -0.82
CA VAL A 8 6.03 4.19 0.02
C VAL A 8 4.78 4.26 -0.84
N PHE A 9 3.77 3.46 -0.51
CA PHE A 9 2.45 3.45 -1.15
C PHE A 9 1.39 3.92 -0.16
N VAL A 10 0.35 4.59 -0.68
CA VAL A 10 -0.82 5.01 0.09
C VAL A 10 -2.08 4.66 -0.68
N ALA A 11 -2.68 3.52 -0.37
CA ALA A 11 -4.02 3.17 -0.84
C ALA A 11 -5.07 3.88 0.03
N GLY A 12 -5.90 4.73 -0.58
CA GLY A 12 -6.99 5.43 0.13
C GLY A 12 -8.28 4.62 0.23
N GLU A 13 -8.46 3.61 -0.62
CA GLU A 13 -9.65 2.75 -0.67
C GLU A 13 -9.30 1.36 -1.23
N ALA A 14 -10.25 0.42 -1.16
CA ALA A 14 -10.06 -0.97 -1.60
C ALA A 14 -9.67 -1.11 -3.08
N SER A 15 -10.09 -0.17 -3.94
CA SER A 15 -9.67 -0.14 -5.35
C SER A 15 -8.15 0.12 -5.47
N GLY A 16 -7.59 0.97 -4.61
CA GLY A 16 -6.16 1.26 -4.55
C GLY A 16 -5.34 0.04 -4.12
N ASP A 17 -5.83 -0.73 -3.14
CA ASP A 17 -5.22 -2.02 -2.74
C ASP A 17 -5.15 -3.00 -3.92
N LEU A 18 -6.26 -3.13 -4.66
CA LEU A 18 -6.34 -3.98 -5.84
C LEU A 18 -5.35 -3.55 -6.94
N LEU A 19 -5.23 -2.25 -7.21
CA LEU A 19 -4.38 -1.72 -8.27
C LEU A 19 -2.89 -1.75 -7.92
N ALA A 20 -2.54 -1.51 -6.66
CA ALA A 20 -1.14 -1.44 -6.22
C ALA A 20 -0.50 -2.83 -6.02
N ALA A 21 -1.28 -3.85 -5.66
CA ALA A 21 -0.76 -5.21 -5.43
C ALA A 21 0.08 -5.78 -6.60
N PRO A 22 -0.38 -5.78 -7.87
CA PRO A 22 0.44 -6.29 -8.98
C PRO A 22 1.68 -5.42 -9.24
N VAL A 23 1.62 -4.12 -8.97
CA VAL A 23 2.78 -3.22 -9.11
C VAL A 23 3.86 -3.60 -8.09
N ILE A 24 3.47 -3.82 -6.83
CA ILE A 24 4.40 -4.23 -5.76
C ILE A 24 5.04 -5.58 -6.09
N ALA A 25 4.23 -6.55 -6.52
CA ALA A 25 4.73 -7.86 -6.91
C ALA A 25 5.80 -7.76 -8.01
N GLU A 26 5.60 -6.90 -9.01
CA GLU A 26 6.58 -6.71 -10.09
C GLU A 26 7.81 -5.89 -9.67
N VAL A 27 7.64 -4.91 -8.78
CA VAL A 27 8.78 -4.16 -8.22
C VAL A 27 9.70 -5.08 -7.46
N LEU A 28 9.17 -5.92 -6.57
CA LEU A 28 9.97 -6.85 -5.76
C LEU A 28 10.62 -7.96 -6.61
N GLN A 29 9.98 -8.37 -7.70
CA GLN A 29 10.58 -9.30 -8.67
C GLN A 29 11.78 -8.68 -9.40
N ARG A 30 11.70 -7.40 -9.77
CA ARG A 30 12.74 -6.72 -10.58
C ARG A 30 13.84 -6.08 -9.76
N ALA A 31 13.52 -5.69 -8.52
CA ALA A 31 14.42 -5.06 -7.58
C ALA A 31 14.20 -5.64 -6.18
N PRO A 32 14.74 -6.84 -5.88
CA PRO A 32 14.55 -7.51 -4.60
C PRO A 32 15.16 -6.76 -3.40
N ASP A 33 16.00 -5.75 -3.65
CA ASP A 33 16.59 -4.85 -2.65
C ASP A 33 15.68 -3.67 -2.28
N VAL A 34 14.52 -3.55 -2.93
CA VAL A 34 13.52 -2.53 -2.63
C VAL A 34 12.57 -3.03 -1.55
N HIS A 35 12.32 -2.19 -0.55
CA HIS A 35 11.26 -2.40 0.43
C HIS A 35 10.01 -1.61 0.02
N CYS A 36 8.84 -2.24 0.01
CA CYS A 36 7.57 -1.58 -0.25
C CYS A 36 6.75 -1.49 1.04
N ALA A 37 6.37 -0.27 1.45
CA ALA A 37 5.69 -0.07 2.73
C ALA A 37 4.69 1.11 2.71
N GLY A 38 3.86 1.26 3.74
CA GLY A 38 2.92 2.39 3.88
C GLY A 38 1.49 1.96 4.20
N VAL A 39 0.49 2.58 3.56
CA VAL A 39 -0.93 2.27 3.76
C VAL A 39 -1.42 1.37 2.64
N GLY A 40 -1.88 0.17 2.99
CA GLY A 40 -2.28 -0.85 2.02
C GLY A 40 -3.37 -1.77 2.56
N GLY A 41 -3.91 -2.63 1.71
CA GLY A 41 -4.88 -3.65 2.11
C GLY A 41 -4.33 -5.06 2.01
N ASP A 42 -5.24 -6.02 2.18
CA ASP A 42 -4.94 -7.45 2.18
C ASP A 42 -4.20 -7.91 0.90
N ARG A 43 -4.47 -7.30 -0.27
CA ARG A 43 -3.83 -7.72 -1.54
C ARG A 43 -2.40 -7.21 -1.65
N MET A 44 -2.16 -5.96 -1.25
CA MET A 44 -0.79 -5.42 -1.21
C MET A 44 0.06 -6.23 -0.23
N ILE A 45 -0.46 -6.54 0.96
CA ILE A 45 0.24 -7.35 1.96
C ILE A 45 0.59 -8.73 1.39
N ALA A 46 -0.35 -9.39 0.72
CA ALA A 46 -0.11 -10.68 0.05
C ALA A 46 0.96 -10.61 -1.05
N ALA A 47 1.17 -9.42 -1.65
CA ALA A 47 2.21 -9.18 -2.65
C ALA A 47 3.60 -8.88 -2.05
N GLY A 48 3.77 -8.91 -0.72
CA GLY A 48 5.04 -8.62 -0.04
C GLY A 48 5.17 -7.19 0.47
N PHE A 49 4.06 -6.46 0.59
CA PHE A 49 4.02 -5.11 1.15
C PHE A 49 4.02 -5.10 2.68
N ASP A 50 4.81 -4.21 3.27
CA ASP A 50 4.83 -3.93 4.71
C ASP A 50 3.80 -2.84 5.06
N ALA A 51 2.63 -3.27 5.52
CA ALA A 51 1.55 -2.35 5.88
C ALA A 51 1.78 -1.73 7.27
N TRP A 52 2.00 -0.42 7.30
CA TRP A 52 2.02 0.38 8.53
C TRP A 52 0.61 0.66 9.04
N HIS A 53 -0.34 0.82 8.11
CA HIS A 53 -1.78 0.97 8.39
C HIS A 53 -2.60 0.21 7.35
N HIS A 54 -3.77 -0.27 7.76
CA HIS A 54 -4.69 -0.93 6.84
C HIS A 54 -5.60 0.09 6.15
N VAL A 55 -5.83 -0.04 4.83
CA VAL A 55 -6.69 0.87 4.03
C VAL A 55 -8.12 1.05 4.57
N ARG A 56 -8.60 0.07 5.33
CA ARG A 56 -9.91 0.12 6.02
C ARG A 56 -9.97 1.21 7.09
N GLU A 57 -8.84 1.61 7.67
CA GLU A 57 -8.74 2.71 8.64
C GLU A 57 -8.93 4.07 7.96
N LEU A 58 -8.54 4.19 6.69
CA LEU A 58 -8.75 5.41 5.87
C LEU A 58 -10.11 5.45 5.18
N SER A 59 -10.83 4.33 5.16
CA SER A 59 -12.18 4.23 4.62
C SER A 59 -13.18 4.88 5.58
N VAL A 60 -12.99 6.18 5.84
CA VAL A 60 -13.99 7.02 6.47
C VAL A 60 -15.23 6.93 5.59
N ARG A 61 -16.34 6.49 6.17
CA ARG A 61 -17.64 6.44 5.51
C ARG A 61 -17.98 7.85 5.05
N GLY A 62 -17.66 8.14 3.79
CA GLY A 62 -17.98 9.42 3.16
C GLY A 62 -19.43 9.79 3.45
N TYR A 63 -19.63 11.08 3.73
CA TYR A 63 -20.85 11.82 4.03
C TYR A 63 -21.04 12.35 5.46
N VAL A 64 -20.50 11.74 6.53
CA VAL A 64 -20.83 12.24 7.89
C VAL A 64 -19.87 13.33 8.40
N GLU A 65 -18.63 13.41 7.90
CA GLU A 65 -17.64 14.39 8.37
C GLU A 65 -17.54 15.67 7.53
N VAL A 66 -18.14 15.71 6.34
CA VAL A 66 -18.13 16.92 5.47
C VAL A 66 -19.22 17.94 5.86
N LEU A 67 -20.10 17.60 6.82
CA LEU A 67 -21.23 18.44 7.24
C LEU A 67 -21.07 19.08 8.64
N ARG A 68 -19.86 19.17 9.19
CA ARG A 68 -19.59 19.96 10.40
C ARG A 68 -18.71 21.16 10.12
#